data_AF-A0A938KG24-F1
#
_entry.id   AF-A0A938KG24-F1
#
_cell.length_a   1.000
_cell.length_b   1.000
_cell.length_c   1.000
_cell.angle_alpha   90.00
_cell.angle_beta   90.00
_cell.angle_gamma   90.00
#
_symmetry.space_group_name_H-M   'P 1'
#
loop_
_entity.id
_entity.type
_entity.pdbx_description
1 polymer ?
#
loop_
_entity_poly.entity_id
_entity_poly.type
_entity_poly.pdbx_seq_one_letter_code
_entity_poly.pdbx_strand_id
1 'polypeptide(L)'
;GLTTDSAGRLILCQHGDRKVSRLEFNGTRTTLAQYNKYYRFNSPNDLAFNARGEIYFTDPPYGLVDQKADAELPYCGVYRVTPKGQVTLLTSELTRPNGIAFSPDEKVLYVAISDPQIPIIVAFDVKADGTLANQRTFFDAAPLLKQGLKGLPDGLKVDRKGNVFATAPGGVLVIAPDGTHLGSILTGEATANCNWGNDGSVLYITADMYLARVRTTTKGKGW
;
A
#
# COMPACT_ATOMS: atom_id res chain seq x y z
N GLY A 1 -1.91 -5.48 -5.87
CA GLY A 1 -2.77 -5.03 -4.77
C GLY A 1 -4.21 -5.38 -5.05
N LEU A 2 -4.91 -5.92 -4.05
CA LEU A 2 -6.33 -6.25 -4.11
C LEU A 2 -7.04 -5.70 -2.87
N THR A 3 -8.25 -5.20 -3.04
CA THR A 3 -9.16 -4.87 -1.92
C THR A 3 -10.61 -5.05 -2.35
N THR A 4 -11.55 -4.79 -1.46
CA THR A 4 -12.98 -4.73 -1.79
C THR A 4 -13.52 -3.31 -1.63
N ASP A 5 -14.50 -2.94 -2.46
CA ASP A 5 -15.30 -1.74 -2.23
C ASP A 5 -16.42 -2.01 -1.21
N SER A 6 -17.18 -0.99 -0.84
CA SER A 6 -18.29 -1.09 0.13
C SER A 6 -19.44 -2.00 -0.33
N ALA A 7 -19.50 -2.35 -1.61
CA ALA A 7 -20.47 -3.31 -2.15
C ALA A 7 -19.91 -4.75 -2.20
N GLY A 8 -18.68 -4.97 -1.74
CA GLY A 8 -18.02 -6.28 -1.76
C GLY A 8 -17.43 -6.69 -3.11
N ARG A 9 -17.29 -5.75 -4.05
CA ARG A 9 -16.66 -6.01 -5.36
C ARG A 9 -15.15 -5.87 -5.25
N LEU A 10 -14.43 -6.69 -6.01
CA LEU A 10 -12.96 -6.71 -5.98
C LEU A 10 -12.39 -5.54 -6.78
N ILE A 11 -11.44 -4.82 -6.19
CA ILE A 11 -10.67 -3.75 -6.83
C ILE A 11 -9.24 -4.26 -7.03
N LEU A 12 -8.71 -4.00 -8.22
CA LEU A 12 -7.46 -4.59 -8.70
C LEU A 12 -6.51 -3.50 -9.18
N CYS A 13 -5.33 -3.45 -8.58
CA CYS A 13 -4.14 -2.87 -9.18
C CYS A 13 -3.58 -3.87 -10.20
N GLN A 14 -3.51 -3.49 -11.48
CA GLN A 14 -3.11 -4.37 -12.56
C GLN A 14 -1.79 -3.93 -13.19
N HIS A 15 -0.75 -4.75 -13.03
CA HIS A 15 0.54 -4.54 -13.68
C HIS A 15 0.41 -4.58 -15.22
N GLY A 16 -0.15 -5.66 -15.78
CA GLY A 16 -0.21 -5.86 -17.24
C GLY A 16 -1.02 -4.80 -18.00
N ASP A 17 -2.22 -4.47 -17.50
CA ASP A 17 -3.08 -3.45 -18.10
C ASP A 17 -2.70 -2.02 -17.69
N ARG A 18 -1.73 -1.85 -16.77
CA ARG A 18 -1.25 -0.56 -16.24
C ARG A 18 -2.40 0.37 -15.80
N LYS A 19 -3.34 -0.18 -15.02
CA LYS A 19 -4.58 0.51 -14.59
C LYS A 19 -5.11 -0.01 -13.25
N VAL A 20 -6.04 0.73 -12.67
CA VAL A 20 -6.89 0.25 -11.57
C VAL A 20 -8.26 -0.10 -12.12
N SER A 21 -8.76 -1.30 -11.81
CA SER A 21 -10.09 -1.75 -12.24
C SER A 21 -10.90 -2.36 -11.11
N ARG A 22 -12.20 -2.52 -11.36
CA ARG A 22 -13.15 -3.24 -10.52
C ARG A 22 -13.66 -4.47 -11.27
N LEU A 23 -13.65 -5.62 -10.62
CA LEU A 23 -14.33 -6.83 -11.09
C LEU A 23 -15.78 -6.77 -10.60
N GLU A 24 -16.71 -6.69 -11.54
CA GLU A 24 -18.14 -6.74 -11.26
C GLU A 24 -18.59 -8.19 -11.00
N PHE A 25 -19.73 -8.38 -10.33
CA PHE A 25 -20.22 -9.72 -9.96
C PHE A 25 -20.56 -10.62 -11.16
N ASN A 26 -20.85 -10.02 -12.33
CA ASN A 26 -21.05 -10.75 -13.58
C ASN A 26 -19.74 -11.12 -14.29
N GLY A 27 -18.58 -10.86 -13.67
CA GLY A 27 -17.25 -11.16 -14.19
C GLY A 27 -16.68 -10.10 -15.14
N THR A 28 -17.42 -9.05 -15.49
CA THR A 28 -16.88 -7.96 -16.31
C THR A 28 -15.94 -7.07 -15.51
N ARG A 29 -15.08 -6.32 -16.21
CA ARG A 29 -14.13 -5.39 -15.58
C ARG A 29 -14.45 -3.95 -15.97
N THR A 30 -14.58 -3.10 -14.96
CA THR A 30 -14.75 -1.66 -15.13
C THR A 30 -13.43 -0.95 -14.82
N THR A 31 -12.92 -0.14 -15.74
CA THR A 31 -11.75 0.72 -15.46
C THR A 31 -12.15 1.81 -14.47
N LEU A 32 -11.41 1.92 -13.37
CA LEU A 32 -11.59 2.99 -12.38
C LEU A 32 -10.55 4.11 -12.57
N ALA A 33 -9.33 3.74 -12.94
CA ALA A 33 -8.25 4.68 -13.16
C ALA A 33 -7.39 4.26 -14.35
N GLN A 34 -7.20 5.19 -15.27
CA GLN A 34 -6.19 5.18 -16.32
C GLN A 34 -5.56 6.57 -16.36
N TYR A 35 -4.29 6.70 -16.72
CA TYR A 35 -3.59 7.98 -16.60
C TYR A 35 -4.14 9.03 -17.57
N ASN A 36 -3.85 8.93 -18.87
CA ASN A 36 -4.55 9.69 -19.91
C ASN A 36 -4.43 8.99 -21.28
N LYS A 37 -4.91 9.63 -22.34
CA LYS A 37 -4.90 9.07 -23.71
C LYS A 37 -3.51 9.01 -24.37
N TYR A 38 -2.50 9.65 -23.77
CA TYR A 38 -1.15 9.75 -24.32
C TYR A 38 -0.13 8.92 -23.55
N TYR A 39 -0.32 8.78 -22.23
CA TYR A 39 0.60 8.10 -21.34
C TYR A 39 -0.15 7.13 -20.43
N ARG A 40 0.52 6.04 -20.06
CA ARG A 40 0.06 5.01 -19.12
C ARG A 40 0.75 5.17 -17.76
N PHE A 41 0.07 4.77 -16.69
CA PHE A 41 0.71 4.54 -15.38
C PHE A 41 1.88 3.58 -15.52
N ASN A 42 2.85 3.57 -14.61
CA ASN A 42 3.94 2.59 -14.66
C ASN A 42 3.38 1.16 -14.48
N SER A 43 2.91 0.84 -13.28
CA SER A 43 2.25 -0.41 -12.95
C SER A 43 1.62 -0.28 -11.55
N PRO A 44 0.34 0.14 -11.45
CA PRO A 44 -0.32 0.31 -10.16
C PRO A 44 -0.12 -0.92 -9.27
N ASN A 45 0.33 -0.72 -8.03
CA ASN A 45 0.84 -1.79 -7.19
C ASN A 45 -0.06 -2.10 -6.00
N ASP A 46 -0.31 -1.14 -5.10
CA ASP A 46 -1.25 -1.31 -3.97
C ASP A 46 -2.19 -0.11 -3.85
N LEU A 47 -3.27 -0.28 -3.09
CA LEU A 47 -4.30 0.74 -2.97
C LEU A 47 -5.05 0.71 -1.62
N ALA A 48 -5.61 1.85 -1.24
CA ALA A 48 -6.48 2.00 -0.07
C ALA A 48 -7.68 2.89 -0.39
N PHE A 49 -8.82 2.58 0.21
CA PHE A 49 -9.99 3.47 0.23
C PHE A 49 -9.92 4.40 1.43
N ASN A 50 -10.47 5.60 1.25
CA ASN A 50 -10.95 6.41 2.37
C ASN A 50 -12.46 6.26 2.56
N ALA A 51 -13.01 6.85 3.63
CA ALA A 51 -14.43 6.80 3.96
C ALA A 51 -15.33 7.48 2.92
N ARG A 52 -14.77 8.35 2.06
CA ARG A 52 -15.50 9.00 0.94
C ARG A 52 -15.59 8.11 -0.31
N GLY A 53 -15.01 6.90 -0.27
CA GLY A 53 -14.98 5.99 -1.42
C GLY A 53 -13.96 6.40 -2.49
N GLU A 54 -13.01 7.27 -2.15
CA GLU A 54 -11.89 7.63 -3.03
C GLU A 54 -10.78 6.58 -2.91
N ILE A 55 -10.13 6.26 -4.02
CA ILE A 55 -9.01 5.33 -4.07
C ILE A 55 -7.71 6.11 -4.03
N TYR A 56 -6.81 5.73 -3.15
CA TYR A 56 -5.42 6.17 -3.14
C TYR A 56 -4.56 4.97 -3.54
N PHE A 57 -3.67 5.12 -4.52
CA PHE A 57 -2.85 4.01 -5.01
C PHE A 57 -1.44 4.44 -5.36
N THR A 58 -0.53 3.46 -5.35
CA THR A 58 0.89 3.63 -5.67
C THR A 58 1.19 3.10 -7.07
N ASP A 59 2.10 3.77 -7.78
CA ASP A 59 2.47 3.46 -9.17
C ASP A 59 3.99 3.31 -9.38
N PRO A 60 4.63 2.33 -8.72
CA PRO A 60 6.01 1.95 -8.98
C PRO A 60 6.12 1.18 -10.32
N PRO A 61 7.33 0.93 -10.85
CA PRO A 61 7.53 0.29 -12.15
C PRO A 61 7.67 -1.24 -12.07
N TYR A 62 7.37 -1.87 -10.94
CA TYR A 62 7.64 -3.31 -10.71
C TYR A 62 7.00 -4.25 -11.74
N GLY A 63 5.88 -3.85 -12.34
CA GLY A 63 5.16 -4.63 -13.34
C GLY A 63 5.65 -4.47 -14.77
N LEU A 64 6.64 -3.61 -15.01
CA LEU A 64 7.26 -3.42 -16.31
C LEU A 64 8.38 -4.45 -16.53
N VAL A 65 8.60 -4.85 -17.79
CA VAL A 65 9.68 -5.79 -18.14
C VAL A 65 11.02 -5.09 -17.95
N ASP A 66 11.19 -3.93 -18.58
CA ASP A 66 12.26 -2.99 -18.26
C ASP A 66 11.67 -1.80 -17.49
N GLN A 67 12.00 -1.73 -16.19
CA GLN A 67 11.47 -0.73 -15.28
C GLN A 67 11.87 0.72 -15.63
N LYS A 68 12.83 0.92 -16.53
CA LYS A 68 13.28 2.23 -16.99
C LYS A 68 12.86 2.50 -18.43
N ALA A 69 13.10 1.57 -19.35
CA ALA A 69 12.83 1.78 -20.78
C ALA A 69 11.34 1.72 -21.13
N ASP A 70 10.55 0.90 -20.43
CA ASP A 70 9.10 0.76 -20.69
C ASP A 70 8.25 1.79 -19.92
N ALA A 71 8.88 2.53 -19.00
CA ALA A 71 8.23 3.58 -18.23
C ALA A 71 7.92 4.77 -19.15
N GLU A 72 6.67 5.24 -19.10
CA GLU A 72 6.22 6.41 -19.87
C GLU A 72 6.17 7.68 -19.01
N LEU A 73 6.20 7.50 -17.69
CA LEU A 73 6.26 8.57 -16.71
C LEU A 73 7.69 8.66 -16.17
N PRO A 74 8.24 9.86 -15.97
CA PRO A 74 9.61 10.03 -15.48
C PRO A 74 9.73 9.87 -13.96
N TYR A 75 8.67 9.40 -13.28
CA TYR A 75 8.57 9.31 -11.82
C TYR A 75 7.68 8.13 -11.40
N CYS A 76 7.73 7.78 -10.12
CA CYS A 76 6.78 6.89 -9.47
C CYS A 76 5.78 7.72 -8.66
N GLY A 77 4.48 7.54 -8.93
CA GLY A 77 3.45 8.39 -8.35
C GLY A 77 2.70 7.75 -7.20
N VAL A 78 2.14 8.61 -6.34
CA VAL A 78 0.96 8.28 -5.53
C VAL A 78 -0.21 9.10 -6.07
N TYR A 79 -1.34 8.44 -6.32
CA TYR A 79 -2.48 9.04 -6.99
C TYR A 79 -3.75 8.90 -6.16
N ARG A 80 -4.69 9.81 -6.38
CA ARG A 80 -6.08 9.73 -5.92
C ARG A 80 -7.03 9.54 -7.09
N VAL A 81 -8.09 8.77 -6.89
CA VAL A 81 -9.20 8.61 -7.83
C VAL A 81 -10.51 8.84 -7.09
N THR A 82 -11.31 9.79 -7.56
CA THR A 82 -12.65 10.03 -6.99
C THR A 82 -13.65 8.98 -7.51
N PRO A 83 -14.82 8.80 -6.86
CA PRO A 83 -15.89 7.93 -7.37
C PRO A 83 -16.37 8.29 -8.79
N LYS A 84 -16.12 9.53 -9.25
CA LYS A 84 -16.42 10.00 -10.61
C LYS A 84 -15.32 9.66 -11.63
N GLY A 85 -14.24 8.98 -11.22
CA GLY A 85 -13.12 8.61 -12.09
C GLY A 85 -12.08 9.72 -12.30
N GLN A 86 -12.14 10.81 -11.53
CA GLN A 86 -11.12 11.87 -11.63
C GLN A 86 -9.83 11.43 -10.96
N VAL A 87 -8.76 11.29 -11.75
CA VAL A 87 -7.41 10.97 -11.29
C VAL A 87 -6.64 12.24 -10.94
N THR A 88 -5.91 12.24 -9.83
CA THR A 88 -5.05 13.35 -9.39
C THR A 88 -3.72 12.79 -8.89
N LEU A 89 -2.60 13.32 -9.40
CA LEU A 89 -1.28 13.05 -8.84
C LEU A 89 -1.15 13.76 -7.50
N LEU A 90 -0.78 13.03 -6.44
CA LEU A 90 -0.61 13.59 -5.10
C LEU A 90 0.85 13.89 -4.77
N THR A 91 1.76 13.03 -5.24
CA THR A 91 3.21 13.24 -5.13
C THR A 91 3.95 12.38 -6.18
N SER A 92 5.05 12.92 -6.70
CA SER A 92 6.03 12.28 -7.59
C SER A 92 7.40 12.10 -6.94
N GLU A 93 7.54 12.46 -5.66
CA GLU A 93 8.85 12.58 -4.98
C GLU A 93 9.34 11.26 -4.37
N LEU A 94 8.58 10.17 -4.51
CA LEU A 94 8.91 8.86 -3.93
C LEU A 94 9.58 7.97 -4.97
N THR A 95 10.67 7.28 -4.60
CA THR A 95 11.43 6.46 -5.55
C THR A 95 10.71 5.16 -5.91
N ARG A 96 10.20 4.43 -4.91
CA ARG A 96 9.51 3.14 -5.08
C ARG A 96 8.33 2.99 -4.11
N PRO A 97 7.27 3.81 -4.26
CA PRO A 97 6.08 3.72 -3.42
C PRO A 97 5.41 2.37 -3.60
N ASN A 98 5.07 1.70 -2.49
CA ASN A 98 4.57 0.33 -2.49
C ASN A 98 3.26 0.22 -1.69
N GLY A 99 3.25 -0.38 -0.51
CA GLY A 99 2.04 -0.47 0.31
C GLY A 99 1.54 0.89 0.79
N ILE A 100 0.22 1.00 0.96
CA ILE A 100 -0.46 2.24 1.32
C ILE A 100 -1.63 1.96 2.27
N ALA A 101 -1.77 2.77 3.33
CA ALA A 101 -2.94 2.69 4.21
C ALA A 101 -3.20 4.00 4.97
N PHE A 102 -4.46 4.22 5.31
CA PHE A 102 -4.86 5.32 6.18
C PHE A 102 -4.82 4.91 7.66
N SER A 103 -4.45 5.87 8.50
CA SER A 103 -4.79 5.92 9.93
C SER A 103 -6.32 5.75 10.16
N PRO A 104 -6.76 5.38 11.38
CA PRO A 104 -8.17 5.17 11.68
C PRO A 104 -9.06 6.39 11.39
N ASP A 105 -8.56 7.60 11.71
CA ASP A 105 -9.28 8.86 11.49
C ASP A 105 -9.01 9.49 10.10
N GLU A 106 -8.24 8.80 9.25
CA GLU A 106 -7.89 9.19 7.88
C GLU A 106 -7.11 10.50 7.73
N LYS A 107 -6.58 11.05 8.84
CA LYS A 107 -5.77 12.27 8.79
C LYS A 107 -4.33 12.02 8.40
N VAL A 108 -3.87 10.78 8.53
CA VAL A 108 -2.53 10.33 8.12
C VAL A 108 -2.64 9.23 7.06
N LEU A 109 -1.87 9.39 5.99
CA LEU A 109 -1.65 8.37 4.95
C LEU A 109 -0.20 7.86 5.07
N TYR A 110 -0.06 6.55 5.26
CA TYR A 110 1.24 5.87 5.27
C TYR A 110 1.52 5.28 3.90
N VAL A 111 2.76 5.45 3.42
CA VAL A 111 3.24 4.86 2.16
C VAL A 111 4.60 4.20 2.42
N ALA A 112 4.70 2.91 2.15
CA ALA A 112 5.98 2.20 2.21
C ALA A 112 6.83 2.50 0.98
N ILE A 113 8.15 2.55 1.17
CA ILE A 113 9.13 2.73 0.09
C ILE A 113 10.00 1.47 0.01
N SER A 114 9.76 0.67 -1.02
CA SER A 114 10.51 -0.57 -1.31
C SER A 114 11.77 -0.29 -2.13
N ASP A 115 12.57 0.67 -1.66
CA ASP A 115 13.86 1.03 -2.22
C ASP A 115 14.98 0.54 -1.28
N PRO A 116 15.86 -0.38 -1.70
CA PRO A 116 16.97 -0.83 -0.86
C PRO A 116 17.91 0.30 -0.40
N GLN A 117 17.96 1.42 -1.12
CA GLN A 117 18.79 2.57 -0.74
C GLN A 117 18.14 3.42 0.36
N ILE A 118 16.80 3.46 0.42
CA ILE A 118 16.03 4.26 1.38
C ILE A 118 14.79 3.45 1.84
N PRO A 119 14.97 2.34 2.57
CA PRO A 119 13.88 1.44 2.95
C PRO A 119 13.10 2.02 4.14
N ILE A 120 12.22 2.97 3.86
CA ILE A 120 11.45 3.69 4.88
C ILE A 120 9.94 3.56 4.66
N ILE A 121 9.18 3.85 5.71
CA ILE A 121 7.76 4.16 5.61
C ILE A 121 7.65 5.66 5.82
N VAL A 122 6.97 6.35 4.91
CA VAL A 122 6.66 7.77 5.05
C VAL A 122 5.21 7.95 5.47
N ALA A 123 4.94 9.05 6.17
CA ALA A 123 3.60 9.51 6.50
C ALA A 123 3.35 10.89 5.88
N PHE A 124 2.12 11.12 5.47
CA PHE A 124 1.60 12.39 5.01
C PHE A 124 0.39 12.80 5.82
N ASP A 125 0.21 14.10 6.04
CA ASP A 125 -1.05 14.65 6.49
C ASP A 125 -2.01 14.71 5.30
N VAL A 126 -3.23 14.23 5.50
CA VAL A 126 -4.31 14.23 4.51
C VAL A 126 -5.16 15.47 4.73
N LYS A 127 -5.17 16.37 3.76
CA LYS A 127 -5.97 17.60 3.83
C LYS A 127 -7.44 17.31 3.55
N ALA A 128 -8.31 18.25 3.94
CA ALA A 128 -9.75 18.14 3.71
C ALA A 128 -10.12 17.98 2.22
N ASP A 129 -9.35 18.59 1.31
CA ASP A 129 -9.52 18.45 -0.14
C ASP A 129 -8.95 17.12 -0.70
N GLY A 130 -8.41 16.27 0.17
CA GLY A 130 -7.77 14.99 -0.14
C GLY A 130 -6.35 15.07 -0.70
N THR A 131 -5.72 16.26 -0.74
CA THR A 131 -4.30 16.40 -1.09
C THR A 131 -3.40 16.03 0.10
N LEU A 132 -2.11 15.85 -0.16
CA LEU A 132 -1.12 15.47 0.86
C LEU A 132 -0.24 16.66 1.27
N ALA A 133 0.21 16.68 2.51
CA ALA A 133 1.19 17.62 3.03
C ALA A 133 2.09 16.99 4.10
N ASN A 134 3.10 17.74 4.53
CA ASN A 134 3.96 17.40 5.68
C ASN A 134 4.53 15.98 5.62
N GLN A 135 5.09 15.62 4.46
CA GLN A 135 5.81 14.37 4.28
C GLN A 135 6.90 14.24 5.36
N ARG A 136 6.91 13.09 6.03
CA ARG A 136 7.91 12.77 7.06
C ARG A 136 8.22 11.29 7.05
N THR A 137 9.44 10.93 7.43
CA THR A 137 9.77 9.54 7.75
C THR A 137 8.97 9.14 8.99
N PHE A 138 8.15 8.11 8.84
CA PHE A 138 7.41 7.48 9.95
C PHE A 138 8.22 6.35 10.57
N PHE A 139 8.91 5.56 9.75
CA PHE A 139 9.75 4.47 10.22
C PHE A 139 10.94 4.24 9.28
N ASP A 140 12.13 4.04 9.83
CA ASP A 140 13.34 3.70 9.09
C ASP A 140 13.71 2.23 9.30
N ALA A 141 13.57 1.41 8.25
CA ALA A 141 13.89 -0.01 8.30
C ALA A 141 15.33 -0.33 7.86
N ALA A 142 16.15 0.67 7.51
CA ALA A 142 17.54 0.46 7.11
C ALA A 142 18.38 -0.28 8.18
N PRO A 143 18.22 -0.04 9.49
CA PRO A 143 18.92 -0.82 10.51
C PRO A 143 18.59 -2.31 10.45
N LEU A 144 17.35 -2.67 10.16
CA LEU A 144 16.90 -4.07 10.05
C LEU A 144 17.44 -4.73 8.78
N LEU A 145 17.44 -4.00 7.65
CA LEU A 145 18.03 -4.48 6.40
C LEU A 145 19.54 -4.75 6.56
N LYS A 146 20.27 -3.88 7.27
CA LYS A 146 21.71 -4.04 7.57
C LYS A 146 22.03 -5.26 8.42
N GLN A 147 21.07 -5.77 9.20
CA GLN A 147 21.21 -7.03 9.95
C GLN A 147 21.10 -8.26 9.05
N GLY A 148 20.85 -8.09 7.75
CA GLY A 148 20.68 -9.19 6.80
C GLY A 148 19.29 -9.82 6.81
N LEU A 149 18.31 -9.18 7.45
CA LEU A 149 16.93 -9.64 7.44
C LEU A 149 16.33 -9.49 6.03
N LYS A 150 15.59 -10.50 5.57
CA LYS A 150 14.97 -10.54 4.23
C LYS A 150 13.77 -9.61 4.14
N GLY A 151 13.58 -8.98 2.97
CA GLY A 151 12.42 -8.16 2.65
C GLY A 151 12.70 -6.65 2.68
N LEU A 152 11.71 -5.87 2.28
CA LEU A 152 11.70 -4.40 2.29
C LEU A 152 10.34 -3.91 2.80
N PRO A 153 10.18 -2.62 3.15
CA PRO A 153 8.87 -2.03 3.38
C PRO A 153 7.96 -2.20 2.16
N ASP A 154 7.02 -3.14 2.22
CA ASP A 154 6.15 -3.53 1.11
C ASP A 154 4.68 -3.23 1.48
N GLY A 155 3.83 -4.23 1.65
CA GLY A 155 2.43 -4.06 2.07
C GLY A 155 2.27 -3.69 3.55
N LEU A 156 1.31 -2.80 3.84
CA LEU A 156 0.97 -2.42 5.21
C LEU A 156 -0.54 -2.28 5.43
N LYS A 157 -0.96 -2.43 6.69
CA LYS A 157 -2.34 -2.22 7.17
C LYS A 157 -2.31 -1.56 8.55
N VAL A 158 -3.45 -1.05 8.99
CA VAL A 158 -3.59 -0.33 10.27
C VAL A 158 -4.69 -0.98 11.11
N ASP A 159 -4.43 -1.13 12.41
CA ASP A 159 -5.42 -1.63 13.36
C ASP A 159 -6.34 -0.51 13.89
N ARG A 160 -7.38 -0.88 14.65
CA ARG A 160 -8.32 0.09 15.25
C ARG A 160 -7.68 1.06 16.25
N LYS A 161 -6.51 0.73 16.80
CA LYS A 161 -5.76 1.58 17.74
C LYS A 161 -4.77 2.51 17.03
N GLY A 162 -4.65 2.39 15.71
CA GLY A 162 -3.72 3.17 14.89
C GLY A 162 -2.31 2.57 14.77
N ASN A 163 -2.09 1.36 15.29
CA ASN A 163 -0.83 0.67 15.06
C ASN A 163 -0.72 0.27 13.60
N VAL A 164 0.44 0.53 13.01
CA VAL A 164 0.77 0.15 11.63
C VAL A 164 1.41 -1.23 11.64
N PHE A 165 0.77 -2.18 10.96
CA PHE A 165 1.27 -3.50 10.67
C PHE A 165 1.88 -3.46 9.27
N ALA A 166 3.19 -3.28 9.19
CA ALA A 166 3.91 -3.12 7.93
C ALA A 166 4.85 -4.29 7.71
N THR A 167 4.80 -4.90 6.53
CA THR A 167 5.86 -5.83 6.14
C THR A 167 7.15 -5.03 5.92
N ALA A 168 8.26 -5.58 6.39
CA ALA A 168 9.58 -4.96 6.30
C ALA A 168 10.65 -6.07 6.43
N PRO A 169 11.96 -5.76 6.46
CA PRO A 169 12.99 -6.75 6.73
C PRO A 169 12.67 -7.58 7.99
N GLY A 170 12.52 -8.90 7.81
CA GLY A 170 12.29 -9.88 8.89
C GLY A 170 10.84 -10.34 9.09
N GLY A 171 9.84 -9.71 8.47
CA GLY A 171 8.44 -10.12 8.58
C GLY A 171 7.48 -8.93 8.67
N VAL A 172 6.52 -8.99 9.61
CA VAL A 172 5.57 -7.89 9.87
C VAL A 172 5.99 -7.14 11.12
N LEU A 173 6.34 -5.87 10.99
CA LEU A 173 6.58 -4.96 12.11
C LEU A 173 5.25 -4.41 12.62
N VAL A 174 5.13 -4.29 13.94
CA VAL A 174 4.03 -3.58 14.60
C VAL A 174 4.59 -2.26 15.13
N ILE A 175 4.13 -1.15 14.57
CA ILE A 175 4.66 0.18 14.84
C ILE A 175 3.52 1.03 15.41
N ALA A 176 3.74 1.66 16.57
CA ALA A 176 2.77 2.54 17.21
C ALA A 176 2.52 3.81 16.36
N PRO A 177 1.39 4.54 16.57
CA PRO A 177 1.09 5.77 15.82
C PRO A 177 2.18 6.85 15.86
N ASP A 178 3.04 6.83 16.88
CA ASP A 178 4.16 7.75 17.05
C ASP A 178 5.47 7.31 16.38
N GLY A 179 5.47 6.13 15.72
CA GLY A 179 6.65 5.55 15.06
C GLY A 179 7.44 4.56 15.92
N THR A 180 7.05 4.34 17.17
CA THR A 180 7.73 3.37 18.06
C THR A 180 7.53 1.94 17.58
N HIS A 181 8.62 1.20 17.36
CA HIS A 181 8.56 -0.24 17.06
C HIS A 181 8.18 -1.04 18.31
N LEU A 182 6.96 -1.61 18.31
CA LEU A 182 6.43 -2.39 19.44
C LEU A 182 6.89 -3.85 19.41
N GLY A 183 7.24 -4.37 18.24
CA GLY A 183 7.68 -5.73 18.04
C GLY A 183 7.48 -6.22 16.62
N SER A 184 7.85 -7.48 16.36
CA SER A 184 7.80 -8.08 15.03
C SER A 184 7.20 -9.48 15.07
N ILE A 185 6.39 -9.79 14.06
CA ILE A 185 5.99 -11.16 13.72
C ILE A 185 7.00 -11.67 12.70
N LEU A 186 7.94 -12.49 13.17
CA LEU A 186 9.00 -13.02 12.33
C LEU A 186 8.46 -14.14 11.44
N THR A 187 8.68 -14.01 10.13
CA THR A 187 8.26 -15.03 9.14
C THR A 187 9.42 -15.88 8.65
N GLY A 188 10.67 -15.41 8.83
CA GLY A 188 11.87 -16.04 8.28
C GLY A 188 12.07 -15.82 6.77
N GLU A 189 11.10 -15.20 6.10
CA GLU A 189 11.08 -14.99 4.65
C GLU A 189 10.78 -13.55 4.26
N ALA A 190 11.11 -13.19 3.02
CA ALA A 190 10.67 -11.92 2.45
C ALA A 190 9.14 -11.89 2.44
N THR A 191 8.57 -10.86 3.06
CA THR A 191 7.12 -10.77 3.31
C THR A 191 6.52 -9.62 2.52
N ALA A 192 5.60 -9.94 1.62
CA ALA A 192 5.08 -8.99 0.64
C ALA A 192 3.90 -8.17 1.17
N ASN A 193 2.98 -8.78 1.91
CA ASN A 193 1.79 -8.06 2.38
C ASN A 193 1.16 -8.76 3.60
N CYS A 194 0.20 -8.08 4.23
CA CYS A 194 -0.66 -8.64 5.25
C CYS A 194 -2.07 -8.05 5.19
N ASN A 195 -3.07 -8.77 5.68
CA ASN A 195 -4.41 -8.23 5.86
C ASN A 195 -5.21 -9.00 6.92
N TRP A 196 -6.15 -8.33 7.59
CA TRP A 196 -7.05 -8.99 8.52
C TRP A 196 -8.21 -9.68 7.80
N GLY A 197 -8.56 -10.88 8.29
CA GLY A 197 -9.72 -11.66 7.86
C GLY A 197 -10.57 -12.14 9.03
N ASN A 198 -11.46 -13.10 8.76
CA ASN A 198 -12.44 -13.65 9.71
C ASN A 198 -13.38 -12.57 10.27
N ASP A 199 -13.25 -12.24 11.55
CA ASP A 199 -13.98 -11.18 12.25
C ASP A 199 -13.07 -9.97 12.53
N GLY A 200 -11.98 -9.85 11.77
CA GLY A 200 -10.92 -8.88 11.96
C GLY A 200 -9.85 -9.29 12.96
N SER A 201 -9.96 -10.46 13.62
CA SER A 201 -8.99 -10.87 14.66
C SER A 201 -7.80 -11.68 14.14
N VAL A 202 -7.83 -12.16 12.90
CA VAL A 202 -6.77 -12.98 12.32
C VAL A 202 -6.04 -12.20 11.23
N LEU A 203 -4.73 -12.01 11.38
CA LEU A 203 -3.88 -11.41 10.37
C LEU A 203 -3.33 -12.50 9.45
N TYR A 204 -3.63 -12.40 8.17
CA TYR A 204 -3.06 -13.20 7.10
C TYR A 204 -1.83 -12.50 6.54
N ILE A 205 -0.80 -13.27 6.18
CA ILE A 205 0.52 -12.78 5.79
C ILE A 205 0.99 -13.55 4.56
N THR A 206 1.34 -12.85 3.48
CA THR A 206 1.96 -13.46 2.29
C THR A 206 3.49 -13.36 2.42
N ALA A 207 4.13 -14.49 2.74
CA ALA A 207 5.56 -14.59 3.00
C ALA A 207 6.20 -15.53 1.98
N ASP A 208 6.80 -14.95 0.93
CA ASP A 208 7.35 -15.67 -0.22
C ASP A 208 6.39 -16.77 -0.74
N MET A 209 6.78 -18.04 -0.65
CA MET A 209 5.98 -19.19 -1.10
C MET A 209 4.85 -19.59 -0.12
N TYR A 210 4.66 -18.87 0.98
CA TYR A 210 3.72 -19.21 2.05
C TYR A 210 2.61 -18.19 2.23
N LEU A 211 1.42 -18.71 2.57
CA LEU A 211 0.34 -17.94 3.20
C LEU A 211 0.27 -18.35 4.67
N ALA A 212 0.75 -17.47 5.55
CA ALA A 212 0.70 -17.65 6.99
C ALA A 212 -0.49 -16.90 7.61
N ARG A 213 -0.84 -17.26 8.85
CA ARG A 213 -1.80 -16.48 9.64
C ARG A 213 -1.50 -16.54 11.13
N VAL A 214 -1.85 -15.48 11.83
CA VAL A 214 -1.72 -15.39 13.29
C VAL A 214 -2.95 -14.68 13.88
N ARG A 215 -3.44 -15.18 15.02
CA ARG A 215 -4.49 -14.49 15.77
C ARG A 215 -3.88 -13.30 16.50
N THR A 216 -4.47 -12.13 16.33
CA THR A 216 -4.04 -10.88 16.96
C THR A 216 -4.93 -10.52 18.14
N THR A 217 -4.41 -9.71 19.05
CA THR A 217 -5.16 -9.15 20.21
C THR A 217 -5.86 -7.83 19.88
N THR A 218 -5.80 -7.42 18.61
CA THR A 218 -6.44 -6.22 18.05
C THR A 218 -7.34 -6.62 16.88
N LYS A 219 -7.99 -5.65 16.25
CA LYS A 219 -8.71 -5.85 14.99
C LYS A 219 -8.25 -4.84 13.96
N GLY A 220 -8.27 -5.24 12.68
CA GLY A 220 -8.01 -4.32 11.57
C GLY A 220 -9.00 -3.15 11.56
N LYS A 221 -8.56 -1.96 11.12
CA LYS A 221 -9.37 -0.73 11.07
C LYS A 221 -10.75 -0.94 10.41
N GLY A 222 -10.81 -1.70 9.32
CA GLY A 222 -12.02 -1.91 8.52
C GLY A 222 -12.97 -3.00 9.03
N TRP A 223 -12.69 -3.59 10.18
CA TRP A 223 -13.52 -4.61 10.84
C TRP A 223 -14.19 -4.02 12.06
#